data_AF-A0A1Z4R312-F1
#
_entry.id   AF-A0A1Z4R312-F1
#
_cell.length_a   1.000
_cell.length_b   1.000
_cell.length_c   1.000
_cell.angle_alpha   90.00
_cell.angle_beta   90.00
_cell.angle_gamma   90.00
#
_symmetry.space_group_name_H-M   'P 1'
#
loop_
_entity.id
_entity.type
_entity.pdbx_description
1 polymer ?
#
loop_
_entity_poly.entity_id
_entity_poly.type
_entity_poly.pdbx_seq_one_letter_code
_entity_poly.pdbx_strand_id
1 'polypeptide(L)'
;MKEESISVVLQPEEHVLLKSISIRQNKSESEIVIIALREYFNFLSAASSSNSCYDLALELGVVGIAKDLPSDLSTNKEYFKGFGQ
;
A
#
# COMPACT_ATOMS: atom_id res chain seq x y z
N MET A 1 13.36 21.39 -11.35
CA MET A 1 12.87 20.00 -11.41
C MET A 1 12.71 19.67 -12.88
N LYS A 2 13.19 18.51 -13.36
CA LYS A 2 12.97 18.11 -14.75
C LYS A 2 11.50 17.71 -14.88
N GLU A 3 10.75 18.44 -15.70
CA GLU A 3 9.38 18.06 -16.05
C GLU A 3 9.49 16.96 -17.11
N GLU A 4 9.14 15.73 -16.73
CA GLU A 4 9.06 14.59 -17.65
C GLU A 4 7.62 14.48 -18.16
N SER A 5 7.45 14.48 -19.47
CA SER A 5 6.15 14.33 -20.12
C SER A 5 6.03 12.95 -20.76
N ILE A 6 4.85 12.35 -20.62
CA ILE A 6 4.50 11.06 -21.21
C ILE A 6 3.33 11.30 -22.16
N SER A 7 3.45 10.80 -23.39
CA SER A 7 2.34 10.79 -24.36
C SER A 7 1.67 9.42 -24.32
N VAL A 8 0.35 9.41 -24.11
CA VAL A 8 -0.44 8.18 -24.02
C VAL A 8 -1.55 8.24 -25.07
N VAL A 9 -1.83 7.10 -25.72
CA VAL A 9 -2.96 6.97 -26.64
C VAL A 9 -4.19 6.58 -25.84
N LEU A 10 -5.22 7.43 -25.87
CA LEU A 10 -6.50 7.19 -25.22
C LEU A 10 -7.50 6.65 -26.25
N GLN A 11 -8.34 5.72 -25.82
CA GLN A 11 -9.51 5.31 -26.61
C GLN A 11 -10.53 6.45 -26.66
N PRO A 12 -11.37 6.52 -27.71
CA PRO A 12 -12.37 7.59 -27.85
C PRO A 12 -13.33 7.67 -26.66
N GLU A 13 -13.69 6.52 -26.08
CA GLU A 13 -14.60 6.41 -24.94
C GLU A 13 -14.00 7.03 -23.67
N GLU A 14 -12.71 6.77 -23.42
CA GLU A 14 -11.96 7.28 -22.28
C GLU A 14 -11.80 8.79 -22.36
N HIS A 15 -11.58 9.33 -23.57
CA HIS A 15 -11.48 10.76 -23.80
C HIS A 15 -12.81 11.50 -23.54
N VAL A 16 -13.94 10.91 -23.95
CA VAL A 16 -15.28 11.47 -23.64
C VAL A 16 -15.51 11.50 -22.13
N LEU A 17 -15.16 10.42 -21.43
CA LEU A 17 -15.26 10.35 -19.97
C LEU A 17 -14.37 11.41 -19.31
N LEU A 18 -13.10 11.52 -19.71
CA LEU A 18 -12.15 12.47 -19.16
C LEU A 18 -12.63 13.91 -19.32
N LYS A 19 -13.15 14.25 -20.51
CA LYS A 19 -13.73 15.56 -20.80
C LYS A 19 -14.94 15.86 -19.91
N SER A 20 -15.81 14.88 -19.66
CA SER A 20 -16.96 15.05 -18.77
C SER A 20 -16.54 15.32 -17.32
N ILE A 21 -15.47 14.67 -16.85
CA ILE A 21 -14.93 14.83 -15.50
C ILE A 21 -14.23 16.20 -15.37
N SER A 22 -13.48 16.62 -16.40
CA SER A 22 -12.86 17.95 -16.52
C SER A 22 -13.88 19.07 -16.30
N ILE A 23 -15.00 19.01 -17.02
CA ILE A 23 -16.09 19.99 -16.88
C ILE A 23 -16.69 19.97 -15.47
N ARG A 24 -16.93 18.77 -14.91
CA ARG A 24 -17.56 18.62 -13.58
C ARG A 24 -16.67 19.13 -12.45
N GLN A 25 -15.36 18.89 -12.54
CA GLN A 25 -14.41 19.24 -11.49
C GLN A 25 -13.74 20.61 -11.69
N ASN A 26 -14.00 21.28 -12.82
CA ASN A 26 -13.35 22.55 -13.22
C ASN A 26 -11.81 22.46 -13.14
N LYS A 27 -11.26 21.33 -13.63
CA LYS A 27 -9.83 21.02 -13.65
C LYS A 27 -9.42 20.68 -15.08
N SER A 28 -8.15 20.89 -15.41
CA SER A 28 -7.63 20.44 -16.70
C SER A 28 -7.61 18.91 -16.79
N GLU A 29 -7.70 18.40 -18.02
CA GLU A 29 -7.63 16.96 -18.28
C GLU A 29 -6.31 16.36 -17.77
N SER A 30 -5.19 17.07 -17.96
CA SER A 30 -3.87 16.68 -17.45
C SER A 30 -3.83 16.57 -15.93
N GLU A 31 -4.45 17.51 -15.20
CA GLU A 31 -4.51 17.43 -13.74
C GLU A 31 -5.32 16.22 -13.27
N ILE A 32 -6.42 15.90 -13.96
CA ILE A 32 -7.23 14.72 -13.63
C ILE A 32 -6.43 13.44 -13.83
N VAL A 33 -5.70 13.32 -14.94
CA VAL A 33 -4.84 12.16 -15.20
C VAL A 33 -3.76 12.03 -14.12
N ILE A 34 -3.13 13.14 -13.72
CA ILE A 34 -2.12 13.14 -12.66
C ILE A 34 -2.72 12.69 -11.33
N ILE A 35 -3.92 13.18 -10.98
CA ILE A 35 -4.62 12.78 -9.76
C ILE A 35 -4.94 11.27 -9.79
N ALA A 36 -5.51 10.79 -10.89
CA ALA A 36 -5.85 9.38 -11.06
C ALA A 36 -4.61 8.48 -10.96
N LEU A 37 -3.49 8.87 -11.57
CA LEU A 37 -2.22 8.14 -11.45
C LEU A 37 -1.70 8.11 -10.02
N ARG A 38 -1.76 9.24 -9.30
CA ARG A 38 -1.35 9.30 -7.89
C ARG A 38 -2.20 8.39 -7.01
N GLU A 39 -3.52 8.43 -7.19
CA GLU A 39 -4.43 7.55 -6.46
C GLU A 39 -4.17 6.07 -6.77
N TYR A 40 -3.92 5.73 -8.04
CA TYR A 40 -3.56 4.37 -8.45
C TYR A 40 -2.23 3.91 -7.84
N PHE A 41 -1.20 4.75 -7.83
CA PHE A 41 0.08 4.42 -7.20
C PHE A 41 -0.04 4.26 -5.68
N ASN A 42 -0.83 5.11 -5.02
CA ASN A 42 -1.10 4.98 -3.58
C ASN A 42 -1.83 3.67 -3.28
N PHE A 43 -2.83 3.32 -4.09
CA PHE A 43 -3.54 2.05 -3.97
C PHE A 43 -2.61 0.84 -4.12
N LEU A 44 -1.75 0.84 -5.15
CA LEU A 44 -0.76 -0.22 -5.35
C LEU A 44 0.26 -0.29 -4.20
N SER A 45 0.68 0.86 -3.69
CA SER A 45 1.64 0.94 -2.57
C SER A 45 1.02 0.42 -1.27
N ALA A 46 -0.25 0.72 -1.00
CA ALA A 46 -1.00 0.21 0.15
C ALA A 46 -1.28 -1.29 0.05
N ALA A 47 -1.46 -1.82 -1.16
CA ALA A 47 -1.58 -3.27 -1.39
C ALA A 47 -0.23 -4.00 -1.26
N SER A 48 0.88 -3.30 -1.50
CA SER A 48 2.25 -3.83 -1.42
C SER A 48 2.88 -3.68 -0.03
N SER A 49 2.33 -2.82 0.83
CA SER A 49 2.60 -2.82 2.26
C SER A 49 1.87 -3.99 2.91
N SER A 50 2.31 -5.21 2.58
CA SER A 50 2.07 -6.36 3.42
C SER A 50 2.88 -6.14 4.70
N ASN A 51 2.38 -5.29 5.60
CA ASN A 51 2.92 -5.19 6.94
C ASN A 51 2.92 -6.62 7.47
N SER A 52 4.11 -7.17 7.70
CA SER A 52 4.19 -8.51 8.26
C SER A 52 3.52 -8.48 9.63
N CYS A 53 3.04 -9.63 10.12
CA CYS A 53 2.52 -9.70 11.48
C CYS A 53 3.54 -9.17 12.51
N TYR A 54 4.83 -9.26 12.19
CA TYR A 54 5.90 -8.69 12.98
C TYR A 54 5.92 -7.15 12.94
N ASP A 55 5.78 -6.52 11.78
CA ASP A 55 5.72 -5.06 11.64
C ASP A 55 4.50 -4.49 12.38
N LEU A 56 3.35 -5.15 12.28
CA LEU A 56 2.14 -4.79 13.03
C LEU A 56 2.35 -4.91 14.54
N ALA A 57 3.02 -5.98 15.00
CA ALA A 57 3.31 -6.19 16.42
C ALA A 57 4.28 -5.13 16.98
N LEU A 58 5.25 -4.68 16.16
CA LEU A 58 6.14 -3.58 16.49
C LEU A 58 5.39 -2.25 16.60
N GLU A 59 4.54 -1.93 15.61
CA GLU A 59 3.74 -0.70 15.60
C GLU A 59 2.80 -0.61 16.82
N LEU A 60 2.15 -1.72 17.16
CA LEU A 60 1.25 -1.80 18.31
C LEU A 60 1.99 -1.84 19.65
N GLY A 61 3.33 -1.90 19.65
CA GLY A 61 4.15 -1.98 20.87
C GLY A 61 3.89 -3.24 21.70
N VAL A 62 3.35 -4.30 21.08
CA VAL A 62 2.98 -5.55 21.77
C VAL A 62 4.14 -6.55 21.82
N VAL A 63 5.20 -6.34 21.02
CA VAL A 63 6.43 -7.13 21.11
C VAL A 63 7.07 -6.91 22.48
N GLY A 64 7.20 -7.98 23.28
CA GLY A 64 7.84 -7.95 24.59
C GLY A 64 6.96 -7.43 25.74
N ILE A 65 5.65 -7.24 25.54
CA ILE A 65 4.73 -6.76 26.60
C ILE A 65 4.50 -7.79 27.72
N ALA A 66 4.59 -9.07 27.40
CA ALA A 66 4.35 -10.14 28.35
C ALA A 66 5.58 -10.36 29.24
N LYS A 67 5.38 -10.20 30.55
CA LYS A 67 6.38 -10.45 31.59
C LYS A 67 6.38 -11.94 31.97
N ASP A 68 7.53 -12.44 32.40
CA ASP A 68 7.75 -13.83 32.82
C ASP A 68 7.54 -14.90 31.72
N LEU A 69 7.55 -14.50 30.45
CA LEU A 69 7.69 -15.44 29.35
C LEU A 69 9.15 -15.90 29.21
N PRO A 70 9.38 -17.10 28.64
CA PRO A 70 10.71 -17.52 28.27
C PRO A 70 11.40 -16.47 27.38
N SER A 71 12.66 -16.17 27.70
CA SER A 71 13.47 -15.18 26.97
C SER A 71 13.70 -15.53 25.50
N ASP A 72 13.50 -16.79 25.11
CA ASP A 72 13.67 -17.30 23.76
C ASP A 72 12.54 -18.28 23.42
N LEU A 73 11.54 -17.78 22.70
CA LEU A 73 10.42 -18.58 22.17
C LEU A 73 10.65 -19.05 20.73
N SER A 74 11.58 -18.43 20.00
CA SER A 74 11.83 -18.72 18.58
C SER A 74 12.88 -19.81 18.35
N THR A 75 13.72 -20.09 19.33
CA THR A 75 14.96 -20.86 19.13
C THR A 75 15.20 -21.96 20.16
N ASN A 76 14.45 -21.98 21.27
CA ASN A 76 14.57 -23.03 22.29
C ASN A 76 13.74 -24.27 21.94
N LYS A 77 14.44 -25.34 21.54
CA LYS A 77 13.86 -26.63 21.10
C LYS A 77 12.95 -27.28 22.14
N GLU A 78 13.18 -27.07 23.43
CA GLU A 78 12.34 -27.65 24.49
C GLU A 78 10.90 -27.11 24.45
N TYR A 79 10.70 -25.87 23.99
CA TYR A 79 9.36 -25.25 23.87
C TYR A 79 8.60 -25.68 22.61
N PHE A 80 9.26 -26.32 21.64
CA PHE A 80 8.62 -26.88 20.44
C PHE A 80 8.21 -28.34 20.60
N LYS A 81 8.44 -28.96 21.77
CA LYS A 81 8.07 -30.36 22.01
C LYS A 81 6.55 -30.53 22.01
N GLY A 82 6.03 -31.25 21.02
CA GLY A 82 4.59 -31.47 20.81
C GLY A 82 3.92 -30.45 19.88
N PHE A 83 4.67 -29.50 19.30
CA PHE A 83 4.14 -28.58 18.32
C PHE A 83 3.84 -29.30 16.99
N GLY A 84 2.57 -29.36 16.59
CA GLY A 84 2.13 -29.97 15.33
C GLY A 84 1.90 -31.49 15.35
N GLN A 85 1.82 -32.11 16.53
CA GLN A 85 1.29 -33.47 16.71
C GLN A 85 -0.23 -33.47 16.93
#